data_AF-A0A844YBU6-F1
#
_entry.id   AF-A0A844YBU6-F1
#
_cell.length_a   1.000
_cell.length_b   1.000
_cell.length_c   1.000
_cell.angle_alpha   90.00
_cell.angle_beta   90.00
_cell.angle_gamma   90.00
#
_symmetry.space_group_name_H-M   'P 1'
#
loop_
_entity.id
_entity.type
_entity.pdbx_description
1 polymer ?
#
loop_
_entity_poly.entity_id
_entity_poly.type
_entity_poly.pdbx_seq_one_letter_code
_entity_poly.pdbx_strand_id
1 'polypeptide(L)' 'MLLKLAALGAVGYAGYKYYEKNVAENNGVAFASGQPDGAFRDAGSEATRTPGDTMSRTDEALDETYPASDATAKY' A
#
# COMPACT_ATOMS: atom_id res chain seq x y z
N MET A 1 22.95 -26.38 24.07
CA MET A 1 22.40 -26.27 22.69
C MET A 1 20.97 -25.75 22.70
N LEU A 2 20.05 -26.39 23.44
CA LEU A 2 18.63 -25.99 23.51
C LEU A 2 18.40 -24.54 23.99
N LEU A 3 19.09 -24.08 25.04
CA LEU A 3 18.95 -22.71 25.53
C LEU A 3 19.40 -21.66 24.49
N LYS A 4 20.41 -21.97 23.68
CA LYS A 4 20.89 -21.06 22.62
C LYS A 4 19.87 -20.95 21.49
N LEU A 5 19.24 -22.08 21.12
CA LEU A 5 18.16 -22.11 20.13
C LEU A 5 16.91 -21.38 20.64
N ALA A 6 16.56 -21.55 21.91
CA ALA A 6 15.45 -20.84 22.54
C ALA A 6 15.69 -19.32 22.54
N ALA A 7 16.91 -18.89 22.89
CA ALA A 7 17.28 -17.47 22.83
C ALA A 7 17.23 -16.92 21.40
N LEU A 8 17.73 -17.67 20.40
CA LEU A 8 17.68 -17.25 19.00
C LEU A 8 16.24 -17.13 18.48
N GLY A 9 15.39 -18.11 18.82
CA GLY A 9 13.97 -18.09 18.48
C GLY A 9 13.23 -16.90 19.11
N ALA A 10 13.52 -16.60 20.38
CA ALA A 10 12.92 -15.46 21.07
C ALA A 10 13.33 -14.12 20.42
N VAL A 11 14.60 -13.95 20.06
CA VAL A 11 15.09 -12.75 19.36
C VAL A 11 14.45 -12.63 17.97
N GLY A 12 14.40 -13.72 17.20
CA GLY A 12 13.75 -13.72 15.88
C GLY A 12 12.26 -13.39 15.97
N TYR A 13 11.54 -13.97 16.93
CA TYR A 13 10.12 -13.69 17.15
C TYR A 13 9.88 -12.23 17.56
N ALA A 14 10.68 -11.68 18.47
CA ALA A 14 10.58 -10.29 18.88
C ALA A 14 10.84 -9.34 17.69
N GLY A 15 11.86 -9.62 16.88
CA GLY A 15 12.14 -8.85 15.66
C GLY A 15 11.01 -8.92 14.63
N TYR A 16 10.46 -10.11 14.39
CA TYR A 16 9.33 -10.29 13.47
C TYR A 16 8.08 -9.54 13.96
N LYS A 17 7.70 -9.68 15.24
CA LYS A 17 6.55 -8.97 15.80
C LYS A 17 6.72 -7.46 15.73
N TYR A 18 7.93 -6.95 15.93
CA TYR A 18 8.22 -5.53 15.77
C TYR A 18 8.05 -5.08 14.31
N TYR A 19 8.57 -5.84 13.34
CA TYR A 19 8.40 -5.54 11.92
C TYR A 19 6.93 -5.57 11.49
N GLU A 20 6.20 -6.62 11.86
CA GLU A 20 4.78 -6.79 11.54
C GLU A 20 3.94 -5.59 12.00
N LYS A 21 4.11 -5.19 13.27
CA LYS A 21 3.35 -4.09 13.86
C LYS A 21 3.69 -2.71 13.28
N ASN A 22 4.94 -2.49 12.87
CA ASN A 22 5.39 -1.17 12.43
C ASN A 22 5.46 -1.00 10.91
N VAL A 23 5.39 -2.07 10.12
CA VAL A 23 5.56 -2.02 8.65
C VAL A 23 4.39 -2.67 7.92
N ALA A 24 3.91 -3.82 8.40
CA ALA A 24 2.87 -4.57 7.70
C ALA A 24 1.46 -4.04 7.97
N GLU A 25 1.21 -3.48 9.15
CA GLU A 25 -0.12 -2.98 9.57
C GLU A 25 -0.43 -1.54 9.15
N ASN A 26 0.52 -0.78 8.60
CA ASN A 26 0.29 0.62 8.18
C ASN A 26 -0.54 0.70 6.88
N ASN A 27 -1.85 0.45 6.98
CA ASN A 27 -2.88 0.73 5.96
C ASN A 27 -3.17 -0.31 4.89
N GLY A 28 -3.14 -1.59 5.29
CA GLY A 28 -3.73 -2.67 4.50
C GLY A 28 -2.93 -2.99 3.25
N VAL A 29 -3.20 -4.16 2.64
CA VAL A 29 -2.33 -4.67 1.56
C VAL A 29 -2.32 -3.80 0.28
N ALA A 30 -3.30 -2.91 0.19
CA ALA A 30 -3.57 -1.93 -0.85
C ALA A 30 -2.58 -0.76 -0.99
N PHE A 31 -2.23 -0.16 0.15
CA PHE A 31 -1.91 1.27 0.17
C PHE A 31 -0.41 1.54 0.29
N ALA A 32 0.02 2.69 -0.24
CA ALA A 32 1.36 3.22 -0.07
C ALA A 32 1.63 3.64 1.38
N SER A 33 2.91 3.80 1.72
CA SER A 33 3.30 4.36 3.02
C SER A 33 2.84 5.82 3.14
N GLY A 34 2.31 6.21 4.30
CA GLY A 34 1.83 7.57 4.57
C GLY A 34 0.39 7.86 4.13
N GLN A 35 -0.32 6.87 3.59
CA GLN A 35 -1.74 6.97 3.27
C GLN A 35 -2.62 7.04 4.54
N PRO A 36 -3.84 7.60 4.47
CA PRO A 36 -4.76 7.65 5.60
C PRO A 36 -5.27 6.26 6.02
N ASP A 37 -5.60 6.12 7.30
CA ASP A 37 -6.18 4.89 7.84
C ASP A 37 -7.64 4.73 7.41
N GLY A 38 -8.02 3.52 6.98
CA GLY A 38 -9.40 3.18 6.68
C GLY A 38 -9.61 2.47 5.35
N ALA A 39 -10.81 2.62 4.79
CA ALA A 39 -11.21 1.96 3.54
C ALA A 39 -10.79 2.75 2.29
N PHE A 40 -10.33 3.99 2.45
CA PHE A 40 -10.06 4.90 1.36
C PHE A 40 -8.60 5.38 1.42
N ARG A 41 -7.99 5.50 0.25
CA ARG A 41 -6.66 6.05 0.02
C ARG A 41 -6.78 7.35 -0.78
N ASP A 42 -5.74 8.16 -0.80
CA ASP A 42 -5.63 9.30 -1.70
C ASP A 42 -5.73 8.84 -3.17
N ALA A 43 -6.13 9.75 -4.04
CA ALA A 43 -6.16 9.50 -5.47
C ALA A 43 -4.72 9.37 -6.03
N GLY A 44 -4.59 8.70 -7.17
CA GLY A 44 -3.31 8.57 -7.87
C GLY A 44 -2.64 7.20 -7.73
N SER A 45 -1.60 7.00 -8.54
CA SER A 45 -0.81 5.77 -8.58
C SER A 45 0.18 5.69 -7.42
N GLU A 46 0.68 6.84 -6.98
CA GLU A 46 1.56 7.05 -5.83
C GLU A 46 0.93 6.62 -4.50
N ALA A 47 -0.39 6.60 -4.43
CA ALA A 47 -1.15 6.14 -3.26
C ALA A 47 -1.32 4.60 -3.24
N THR A 48 -0.92 3.89 -4.29
CA THR A 48 -0.91 2.42 -4.33
C THR A 48 0.39 1.86 -3.79
N ARG A 49 0.33 0.65 -3.22
CA ARG A 49 1.53 -0.03 -2.70
C ARG A 49 2.60 -0.27 -3.77
N THR A 50 2.20 -0.57 -5.01
CA THR A 50 3.13 -0.98 -6.06
C THR A 50 3.95 0.22 -6.53
N PRO A 51 5.26 0.29 -6.21
CA PRO A 51 6.06 1.44 -6.60
C PRO A 51 6.29 1.43 -8.10
N GLY A 52 6.03 2.56 -8.76
CA GLY A 52 6.29 2.72 -10.20
C GLY A 52 5.24 2.12 -11.13
N ASP A 53 4.09 1.70 -10.59
CA ASP A 53 2.91 1.35 -11.39
C ASP A 53 2.17 2.62 -11.86
N THR A 54 2.89 3.43 -12.63
CA THR A 54 2.42 4.72 -13.13
C THR A 54 2.00 4.57 -14.60
N MET A 55 0.87 5.16 -14.98
CA MET A 55 0.57 5.36 -16.40
C MET A 55 1.66 6.20 -17.06
N SER A 56 1.92 5.96 -18.35
CA SER A 56 2.78 6.87 -19.08
C SER A 56 2.10 8.24 -19.19
N ARG A 57 2.88 9.31 -19.35
CA ARG A 57 2.32 10.67 -19.52
C ARG A 57 1.33 10.76 -20.67
N THR A 58 1.55 9.97 -21.72
CA THR A 58 0.65 9.90 -22.87
C THR A 58 -0.67 9.25 -22.49
N ASP A 59 -0.62 8.14 -21.74
CA ASP A 59 -1.82 7.43 -21.32
C ASP A 59 -2.64 8.27 -20.34
N GLU A 60 -1.97 8.95 -19.41
CA GLU A 60 -2.61 9.85 -18.42
C GLU A 60 -3.30 11.03 -19.12
N ALA A 61 -2.61 11.69 -20.04
CA ALA A 61 -3.20 12.78 -20.83
C ALA A 61 -4.39 12.32 -21.68
N LEU A 62 -4.35 11.08 -22.20
CA LEU A 62 -5.47 10.49 -22.93
C LEU A 62 -6.67 10.22 -22.01
N ASP A 63 -6.44 9.67 -20.82
CA ASP A 63 -7.50 9.42 -19.83
C ASP A 63 -8.15 10.74 -19.33
N GLU A 64 -7.36 11.79 -19.10
CA GLU A 64 -7.89 13.13 -18.74
C GLU A 64 -8.78 13.73 -19.84
N THR A 65 -8.47 13.48 -21.12
CA THR A 65 -9.30 13.98 -22.24
C THR A 65 -10.61 13.24 -22.44
N TYR A 66 -10.70 11.99 -22.00
CA TYR A 66 -11.90 11.17 -22.12
C TYR A 66 -12.43 10.86 -20.72
N PRO A 67 -13.29 11.73 -20.15
CA PRO A 67 -13.84 11.46 -18.83
C PRO A 67 -14.43 10.05 -18.82
N ALA A 68 -14.00 9.23 -17.85
CA ALA A 68 -14.66 7.98 -17.54
C ALA A 68 -16.16 8.25 -17.55
N SER A 69 -16.92 7.44 -18.31
CA SER A 69 -18.22 7.73 -18.93
C SER A 69 -19.40 8.13 -18.02
N ASP A 70 -19.16 8.67 -16.82
CA ASP A 70 -20.12 9.29 -15.90
C ASP A 70 -20.57 10.70 -16.33
N ALA A 71 -20.27 11.12 -17.56
CA ALA A 71 -20.81 12.36 -18.14
C ALA A 71 -22.33 12.30 -18.38
N THR A 72 -23.00 11.15 -18.18
CA THR A 72 -24.43 10.96 -18.46
C THR A 72 -25.30 10.52 -17.27
N ALA A 73 -24.83 10.59 -16.02
CA ALA A 73 -25.71 10.42 -14.87
C ALA A 73 -26.74 11.57 -14.82
N LYS A 74 -27.88 11.38 -15.49
CA LYS A 74 -29.04 12.24 -15.39
C LYS A 74 -29.73 11.95 -14.05
N TYR A 75 -29.53 12.80 -13.06
CA TYR A 75 -30.43 12.95 -11.92
C TYR A 75 -31.66 13.77 -12.32
#